data_AF-A0A645AQX5-F1
#
_entry.id   AF-A0A645AQX5-F1
#
_cell.length_a   1.000
_cell.length_b   1.000
_cell.length_c   1.000
_cell.angle_alpha   90.00
_cell.angle_beta   90.00
_cell.angle_gamma   90.00
#
_symmetry.space_group_name_H-M   'P 1'
#
loop_
_entity.id
_entity.type
_entity.pdbx_description
1 polymer ?
#
loop_
_entity_poly.entity_id
_entity_poly.type
_entity_poly.pdbx_seq_one_letter_code
_entity_poly.pdbx_strand_id
1 'polypeptide(L)'
;MGTQKKGNFMPGLRVIWLNAKQSDKVKETVEGLRQESNFTKEELERLKLYLISVEYNHGYMEDAVLLHKNNPQYSVEEYYQAILGN
;
A
#
# COMPACT_ATOMS: atom_id res chain seq x y z
N MET A 1 27.67 6.75 -12.52
CA MET A 1 27.03 5.46 -12.86
C MET A 1 25.90 5.24 -11.85
N GLY A 2 24.66 5.45 -12.28
CA GLY A 2 23.49 5.40 -11.38
C GLY A 2 22.96 3.97 -11.24
N THR A 3 22.95 3.44 -10.02
CA THR A 3 22.31 2.18 -9.66
C THR A 3 20.78 2.36 -9.67
N GLN A 4 20.13 1.89 -10.74
CA GLN A 4 18.69 1.67 -10.75
C GLN A 4 18.34 0.52 -9.80
N LYS A 5 17.71 0.84 -8.66
CA LYS A 5 16.93 -0.16 -7.90
C LYS A 5 15.75 -0.58 -8.77
N LYS A 6 15.87 -1.73 -9.43
CA LYS A 6 14.75 -2.37 -10.13
C LYS A 6 13.75 -2.82 -9.07
N GLY A 7 12.73 -2.00 -8.85
CA GLY A 7 11.50 -2.44 -8.22
C GLY A 7 10.96 -3.62 -9.01
N ASN A 8 10.81 -4.75 -8.35
CA ASN A 8 10.37 -6.01 -8.94
C ASN A 8 8.86 -5.90 -9.22
N PHE A 9 8.49 -5.21 -10.30
CA PHE A 9 7.10 -5.04 -10.72
C PHE A 9 6.59 -6.39 -11.23
N MET A 10 5.88 -7.14 -10.38
CA MET A 10 5.26 -8.42 -10.75
C MET A 10 4.13 -8.15 -11.77
N PRO A 11 4.29 -8.50 -13.05
CA PRO A 11 3.30 -8.16 -14.09
C PRO A 11 2.04 -9.05 -14.02
N GLY A 12 2.00 -10.05 -13.14
CA GLY A 12 0.86 -10.96 -12.95
C GLY A 12 -0.21 -10.47 -11.96
N LEU A 13 0.07 -9.44 -11.16
CA LEU A 13 -0.84 -9.00 -10.09
C LEU A 13 -2.12 -8.33 -10.62
N ARG A 14 -2.08 -7.74 -11.83
CA ARG A 14 -3.21 -6.99 -12.41
C ARG A 14 -4.40 -7.87 -12.83
N VAL A 15 -4.21 -9.15 -13.12
CA VAL A 15 -5.24 -9.97 -13.80
C VAL A 15 -6.11 -10.76 -12.82
N ILE A 16 -5.63 -11.06 -11.61
CA ILE A 16 -6.34 -11.95 -10.67
C ILE A 16 -7.24 -11.15 -9.70
N TRP A 17 -6.91 -9.88 -9.43
CA TRP A 17 -7.51 -9.11 -8.33
C TRP A 17 -8.62 -8.12 -8.73
N LEU A 18 -8.99 -8.05 -10.02
CA LEU A 18 -10.11 -7.23 -10.49
C LEU A 18 -11.47 -7.66 -9.91
N ASN A 19 -11.60 -8.92 -9.47
CA ASN A 19 -12.84 -9.51 -8.95
C ASN A 19 -12.83 -9.79 -7.44
N ALA A 20 -11.75 -9.47 -6.73
CA ALA A 20 -11.78 -9.55 -5.27
C ALA A 20 -12.74 -8.48 -4.74
N LYS A 21 -13.69 -8.92 -3.92
CA LYS A 21 -14.74 -8.08 -3.33
C LYS A 21 -14.08 -6.90 -2.63
N GLN A 22 -14.05 -5.75 -3.29
CA GLN A 22 -13.40 -4.56 -2.79
C GLN A 22 -14.08 -4.19 -1.47
N SER A 23 -13.40 -4.42 -0.35
CA SER A 23 -13.91 -4.03 0.96
C SER A 23 -14.05 -2.50 0.96
N ASP A 24 -15.25 -1.99 1.24
CA ASP A 24 -15.51 -0.54 1.27
C ASP A 24 -14.54 0.20 2.20
N LYS A 25 -14.07 -0.49 3.25
CA LYS A 25 -13.04 -0.01 4.18
C LYS A 25 -11.71 0.31 3.47
N VAL A 26 -11.25 -0.54 2.55
CA VAL A 26 -9.99 -0.31 1.82
C VAL A 26 -10.11 0.92 0.92
N LYS A 27 -11.27 1.11 0.28
CA LYS A 27 -11.52 2.31 -0.52
C LYS A 27 -11.51 3.57 0.34
N GLU A 28 -12.24 3.56 1.45
CA GLU A 28 -12.32 4.70 2.38
C GLU A 28 -10.94 5.08 2.91
N THR A 29 -10.13 4.11 3.34
CA THR A 29 -8.77 4.37 3.83
C THR A 29 -7.86 4.95 2.74
N VAL A 30 -7.88 4.41 1.51
CA VAL A 30 -7.06 4.95 0.41
C VAL A 30 -7.53 6.34 -0.01
N GLU A 31 -8.84 6.62 0.03
CA GLU A 31 -9.36 7.97 -0.23
C GLU A 31 -8.99 8.96 0.87
N GLY A 32 -8.97 8.54 2.14
CA GLY A 32 -8.46 9.35 3.24
C GLY A 32 -6.99 9.71 3.04
N LEU A 33 -6.16 8.73 2.67
CA LEU A 33 -4.75 8.96 2.35
C LEU A 33 -4.57 9.83 1.10
N ARG A 34 -5.48 9.76 0.14
CA ARG A 34 -5.46 10.65 -1.04
C ARG A 34 -5.68 12.11 -0.68
N GLN A 35 -6.47 12.38 0.36
CA GLN A 35 -6.69 13.74 0.86
C GLN A 35 -5.46 14.25 1.63
N GLU A 36 -4.69 13.36 2.26
CA GLU A 36 -3.38 13.68 2.82
C GLU A 36 -2.36 13.85 1.67
N SER A 37 -1.92 15.08 1.39
CA SER A 37 -1.06 15.43 0.23
C SER A 37 0.35 14.80 0.22
N ASN A 38 0.60 13.78 1.04
CA ASN A 38 1.87 13.08 1.19
C ASN A 38 2.00 11.87 0.26
N PHE A 39 0.93 11.44 -0.43
CA PHE A 39 0.94 10.24 -1.27
C PHE A 39 0.71 10.56 -2.75
N THR A 40 1.52 9.93 -3.61
CA THR A 40 1.30 10.00 -5.05
C THR A 40 0.17 9.06 -5.49
N LYS A 41 -0.45 9.36 -6.64
CA LYS A 41 -1.50 8.49 -7.22
C LYS A 41 -1.01 7.05 -7.45
N GLU A 42 0.25 6.87 -7.82
CA GLU A 42 0.82 5.54 -8.06
C GLU A 42 0.98 4.75 -6.76
N GLU A 43 1.45 5.40 -5.69
CA GLU A 43 1.55 4.77 -4.35
C GLU A 43 0.18 4.35 -3.82
N LEU A 44 -0.84 5.20 -3.98
CA LEU A 44 -2.20 4.90 -3.56
C LEU A 44 -2.82 3.74 -4.37
N GLU A 45 -2.56 3.66 -5.67
CA GLU A 45 -3.05 2.56 -6.50
C GLU A 45 -2.39 1.22 -6.13
N ARG A 46 -1.07 1.23 -5.90
CA ARG A 46 -0.34 0.05 -5.43
C ARG A 46 -0.82 -0.41 -4.07
N LEU A 47 -0.91 0.51 -3.11
CA LEU A 47 -1.42 0.27 -1.78
C LEU A 47 -2.84 -0.32 -1.85
N LYS A 48 -3.74 0.23 -2.66
CA LYS A 48 -5.08 -0.30 -2.85
C LYS A 48 -5.07 -1.75 -3.35
N LEU A 49 -4.29 -2.05 -4.39
CA LEU A 49 -4.18 -3.40 -4.94
C LEU A 49 -3.61 -4.37 -3.90
N TYR A 50 -2.61 -3.93 -3.14
CA TYR A 50 -1.99 -4.70 -2.08
C TYR A 50 -2.98 -4.99 -0.94
N LEU A 51 -3.70 -3.98 -0.43
CA LEU A 51 -4.69 -4.14 0.64
C LEU A 51 -5.90 -4.99 0.23
N ILE A 52 -6.26 -5.01 -1.05
CA ILE A 52 -7.25 -5.96 -1.59
C ILE A 52 -6.64 -7.38 -1.62
N SER A 53 -5.33 -7.49 -1.86
CA SER A 53 -4.61 -8.76 -2.00
C SER A 53 -4.34 -9.48 -0.67
N VAL A 54 -4.24 -8.73 0.41
CA VAL A 54 -3.96 -9.24 1.76
C VAL A 54 -5.20 -9.19 2.63
N GLU A 55 -5.22 -9.93 3.74
CA GLU A 55 -6.27 -9.78 4.75
C GLU A 55 -6.15 -8.40 5.41
N TYR A 56 -6.92 -7.44 4.91
CA TYR A 56 -6.90 -6.06 5.39
C TYR A 56 -7.14 -5.98 6.90
N ASN A 57 -6.15 -5.43 7.61
CA ASN A 57 -6.20 -5.16 9.03
C ASN A 57 -6.02 -3.66 9.25
N HIS A 58 -7.05 -3.01 9.77
CA HIS A 58 -7.07 -1.57 9.99
C HIS A 58 -5.97 -1.10 10.95
N GLY A 59 -5.70 -1.85 12.04
CA GLY A 59 -4.69 -1.46 13.01
C GLY A 59 -3.28 -1.45 12.41
N TYR A 60 -2.92 -2.50 11.67
CA TYR A 60 -1.63 -2.54 10.96
C TYR A 60 -1.52 -1.47 9.88
N MET A 61 -2.65 -1.05 9.30
CA MET A 61 -2.68 0.04 8.32
C MET A 61 -2.40 1.39 8.98
N GLU A 62 -3.02 1.66 10.12
CA GLU A 62 -2.77 2.86 10.91
C GLU A 62 -1.31 2.95 11.36
N ASP A 63 -0.75 1.84 11.85
CA ASP A 63 0.66 1.75 12.24
C ASP A 63 1.60 1.98 11.04
N ALA A 64 1.32 1.37 9.88
CA ALA A 64 2.12 1.54 8.68
C ALA A 64 2.10 2.99 8.15
N VAL A 65 0.94 3.66 8.21
CA VAL A 65 0.79 5.07 7.85
C VAL A 65 1.54 5.95 8.84
N LEU A 66 1.46 5.68 10.14
CA LEU A 66 2.19 6.42 11.17
C LEU A 66 3.70 6.29 10.98
N LEU A 67 4.20 5.08 10.70
CA LEU A 67 5.61 4.82 10.40
C LEU A 67 6.06 5.56 9.15
N HIS A 68 5.26 5.57 8.08
CA HIS A 68 5.57 6.34 6.87
C HIS A 68 5.60 7.85 7.13
N LYS A 69 4.67 8.39 7.92
CA LYS A 69 4.66 9.82 8.29
C LYS A 69 5.90 10.22 9.09
N ASN A 70 6.33 9.37 10.02
CA ASN A 70 7.52 9.64 10.85
C ASN A 70 8.83 9.36 10.10
N ASN A 71 8.83 8.39 9.19
CA ASN A 71 9.99 8.00 8.40
C ASN A 71 9.56 7.64 6.96
N PRO A 72 9.51 8.62 6.04
CA PRO A 72 9.07 8.41 4.66
C PRO A 72 10.11 7.70 3.78
N GLN A 73 11.11 7.05 4.39
CA GLN A 73 12.12 6.26 3.68
C GLN A 73 11.53 5.02 2.98
N TYR A 74 10.46 4.46 3.54
CA TYR A 74 9.75 3.30 3.01
C TYR A 74 8.29 3.65 2.76
N SER A 75 7.68 2.98 1.78
CA SER A 75 6.26 3.10 1.48
C SER A 75 5.38 2.50 2.58
N VAL A 76 4.12 2.93 2.66
CA VAL A 76 3.14 2.33 3.59
C VAL A 76 2.97 0.83 3.35
N GLU A 77 3.07 0.39 2.10
CA GLU A 77 3.07 -1.03 1.74
C GLU A 77 4.23 -1.79 2.40
N GLU A 78 5.45 -1.26 2.32
CA GLU A 78 6.64 -1.87 2.93
C GLU A 78 6.53 -1.94 4.46
N TYR A 79 6.03 -0.88 5.11
CA TYR A 79 5.78 -0.92 6.55
C TYR A 79 4.69 -1.90 6.94
N TYR A 80 3.61 -1.95 6.17
CA TYR A 80 2.52 -2.89 6.43
C TYR A 80 2.97 -4.35 6.27
N GLN A 81 3.81 -4.66 5.27
CA GLN A 81 4.43 -5.97 5.11
C GLN A 81 5.35 -6.30 6.30
N ALA A 82 6.15 -5.33 6.76
CA ALA A 82 7.02 -5.50 7.91
C ALA A 82 6.23 -5.80 9.20
N ILE A 83 5.06 -5.18 9.38
CA ILE A 83 4.17 -5.44 10.52
C ILE A 83 3.51 -6.82 10.41
N LEU A 84 3.06 -7.23 9.21
CA LEU A 84 2.45 -8.55 8.99
C LEU A 84 3.43 -9.72 9.10
N GLY A 85 4.71 -9.49 8.78
CA GLY A 85 5.74 -10.52 8.77
C GLY A 85 6.35 -10.84 10.14
N ASN A 86 5.90 -10.16 11.20
CA ASN A 86 6.44 -10.26 12.56
C ASN A 86 5.39 -10.83 13.53
#